data_AF-A0A3D3DF95-F1
#
_entry.id   AF-A0A3D3DF95-F1
#
_cell.length_a   1.000
_cell.length_b   1.000
_cell.length_c   1.000
_cell.angle_alpha   90.00
_cell.angle_beta   90.00
_cell.angle_gamma   90.00
#
_symmetry.space_group_name_H-M   'P 1'
#
loop_
_entity.id
_entity.type
_entity.pdbx_description
1 polymer ?
#
loop_
_entity_poly.entity_id
_entity_poly.type
_entity_poly.pdbx_seq_one_letter_code
_entity_poly.pdbx_strand_id
1 'polypeptide(L)' 'LISADLEEILSLADRIAVIYEGEIVDVLDPKKTDEKELGLLMTGSTTNNKKLSKAK' A
#
# COMPACT_ATOMS: atom_id res chain seq x y z
N LEU A 1 -0.09 -17.13 -2.79
CA LEU A 1 1.06 -16.97 -1.89
C LEU A 1 0.59 -16.18 -0.67
N ILE A 2 1.00 -16.57 0.52
CA ILE A 2 0.81 -15.78 1.73
C ILE A 2 2.21 -15.61 2.32
N SER A 3 2.67 -14.37 2.42
CA SER A 3 3.98 -14.04 2.99
C SER A 3 3.85 -12.79 3.86
N ALA A 4 4.71 -12.69 4.85
CA ALA A 4 4.90 -11.47 5.64
C ALA A 4 6.15 -10.68 5.17
N ASP A 5 6.92 -11.26 4.25
CA ASP A 5 8.09 -10.64 3.65
C ASP A 5 7.64 -9.73 2.48
N LEU A 6 7.86 -8.43 2.64
CA LEU A 6 7.49 -7.43 1.65
C LEU A 6 8.34 -7.54 0.37
N GLU A 7 9.59 -7.96 0.48
CA GLU A 7 10.48 -8.11 -0.68
C GLU A 7 10.01 -9.27 -1.57
N GLU A 8 9.57 -10.37 -0.95
CA GLU A 8 8.94 -11.49 -1.67
C GLU A 8 7.63 -11.07 -2.35
N ILE A 9 6.77 -10.32 -1.66
CA ILE A 9 5.51 -9.81 -2.23
C ILE A 9 5.78 -8.89 -3.43
N LEU A 10 6.71 -7.95 -3.31
CA LEU A 10 7.07 -7.02 -4.38
C LEU A 10 7.66 -7.75 -5.59
N SER A 11 8.42 -8.83 -5.39
CA SER A 11 9.05 -9.59 -6.47
C SER A 11 8.05 -10.47 -7.24
N LEU A 12 7.05 -11.03 -6.56
CA LEU A 12 6.15 -12.04 -7.12
C LEU A 12 4.76 -11.53 -7.50
N ALA A 13 4.33 -10.39 -6.95
CA ALA A 13 2.99 -9.86 -7.25
C ALA A 13 2.92 -9.24 -8.65
N ASP A 14 1.78 -9.40 -9.31
CA ASP A 14 1.43 -8.63 -10.51
C ASP A 14 0.84 -7.25 -10.17
N ARG A 15 0.21 -7.16 -8.99
CA ARG A 15 -0.47 -5.96 -8.48
C ARG A 15 -0.65 -6.07 -6.97
N ILE A 16 -0.52 -4.94 -6.28
CA ILE A 16 -0.66 -4.86 -4.82
C ILE A 16 -1.81 -3.93 -4.49
N ALA A 17 -2.77 -4.39 -3.67
CA ALA A 17 -3.80 -3.53 -3.10
C ALA A 17 -3.54 -3.40 -1.59
N VAL A 18 -3.50 -2.16 -1.10
CA VAL A 18 -3.26 -1.88 0.32
C VAL A 18 -4.58 -1.61 1.01
N ILE A 19 -4.82 -2.28 2.12
CA ILE A 19 -6.01 -2.11 2.95
C ILE A 19 -5.60 -1.51 4.29
N TYR A 20 -6.26 -0.44 4.69
CA TYR A 20 -6.14 0.18 6.01
C TYR A 20 -7.53 0.55 6.52
N GLU A 21 -7.81 0.26 7.78
CA GLU A 21 -9.14 0.48 8.41
C GLU A 21 -10.34 -0.08 7.62
N GLY A 22 -10.13 -1.21 6.92
CA GLY A 22 -11.20 -1.87 6.15
C GLY A 22 -11.47 -1.24 4.78
N GLU A 23 -10.72 -0.22 4.37
CA GLU A 23 -10.80 0.37 3.04
C GLU A 23 -9.54 0.12 2.21
N ILE A 24 -9.72 -0.03 0.88
CA ILE A 24 -8.58 -0.04 -0.05
C ILE A 24 -8.09 1.40 -0.19
N VAL A 25 -6.88 1.66 0.30
CA VAL A 25 -6.28 3.00 0.29
C VAL A 25 -5.52 3.28 -1.01
N ASP A 26 -4.92 2.25 -1.61
CA ASP A 26 -4.24 2.37 -2.91
C ASP A 26 -4.08 1.02 -3.63
N VAL A 27 -3.82 1.09 -4.93
CA VAL A 27 -3.50 -0.04 -5.78
C VAL A 27 -2.24 0.27 -6.59
N LEU A 28 -1.19 -0.51 -6.35
CA LEU A 28 0.17 -0.23 -6.76
C LEU A 28 0.67 -1.24 -7.79
N ASP A 29 1.63 -0.77 -8.60
CA ASP A 29 2.44 -1.60 -9.48
C ASP A 29 3.74 -1.96 -8.73
N PRO A 30 3.96 -3.24 -8.37
CA PRO A 30 5.15 -3.65 -7.61
C PRO A 30 6.46 -3.30 -8.31
N LYS A 31 6.47 -3.12 -9.64
CA LYS A 31 7.67 -2.72 -10.39
C LYS A 31 8.03 -1.24 -10.22
N LYS A 32 7.12 -0.45 -9.64
CA LYS A 32 7.25 1.00 -9.47
C LYS A 32 7.16 1.44 -8.01
N THR A 33 6.97 0.50 -7.10
CA THR A 33 6.78 0.73 -5.67
C THR A 33 7.92 0.08 -4.91
N ASP A 34 8.37 0.75 -3.86
CA ASP A 34 9.36 0.21 -2.94
C ASP A 34 8.71 -0.20 -1.60
N GLU A 35 9.46 -0.95 -0.80
CA GLU A 35 9.00 -1.45 0.50
C GLU A 35 8.60 -0.30 1.44
N LYS A 36 9.30 0.83 1.37
CA LYS A 36 9.09 1.97 2.26
C LYS A 36 7.77 2.68 1.96
N GLU A 37 7.46 2.91 0.69
CA GLU A 37 6.19 3.47 0.22
C GLU A 37 5.03 2.56 0.59
N LEU A 38 5.18 1.25 0.35
CA LEU A 38 4.17 0.25 0.71
C LEU A 38 3.93 0.21 2.22
N GLY A 39 4.99 0.21 3.03
CA GLY A 39 4.91 0.30 4.49
C GLY A 39 4.24 1.59 4.97
N LEU A 40 4.49 2.72 4.32
CA LEU A 40 3.81 3.98 4.60
C LEU A 40 2.29 3.84 4.42
N LEU A 41 1.86 3.31 3.27
CA LEU A 41 0.45 3.11 2.95
C LEU A 41 -0.22 2.12 3.90
N MET A 42 0.49 1.05 4.30
CA MET A 42 0.01 0.06 5.27
C MET A 42 -0.20 0.63 6.68
N THR A 43 0.50 1.71 7.03
CA THR A 43 0.31 2.42 8.32
C THR A 43 -0.73 3.55 8.24
N GLY A 44 -1.41 3.72 7.10
CA GLY A 44 -2.35 4.82 6.87
C GLY A 44 -1.68 6.15 6.52
N SER A 45 -0.34 6.18 6.43
CA SER A 45 0.41 7.37 6.03
C SER A 45 0.42 7.47 4.51
N THR A 46 -0.42 8.36 3.96
CA THR A 46 -0.49 8.60 2.51
C THR A 46 0.46 9.73 2.12
N THR A 47 1.43 9.44 1.25
CA THR A 47 2.32 10.48 0.66
C THR A 47 1.54 11.47 -0.23
N ASN A 48 0.31 11.10 -0.61
CA ASN A 48 -0.62 11.97 -1.32
C ASN A 48 -1.63 12.58 -0.36
N ASN A 49 -1.50 13.89 -0.17
CA ASN A 49 -2.40 14.81 0.52
C ASN A 49 -3.82 14.88 -0.10
N LYS A 50 -4.53 13.76 -0.24
CA LYS A 50 -5.84 13.69 -0.93
C LYS A 50 -7.03 13.13 -0.14
N LYS A 51 -6.89 12.66 1.11
CA LYS A 51 -8.07 12.18 1.88
C LYS A 51 -8.12 12.50 3.38
N LEU A 52 -7.54 13.60 3.84
CA LEU A 52 -7.86 14.16 5.17
C LEU A 52 -9.02 15.19 5.15
N SER A 53 -9.79 15.28 4.06
CA SER A 53 -10.87 16.28 3.90
C SER A 53 -12.31 15.75 4.09
N LYS A 54 -12.53 14.48 4.47
CA LYS A 54 -13.91 13.97 4.65
C LYS A 54 -14.10 13.21 5.95
N ALA A 55 -13.89 13.90 7.06
CA ALA A 55 -14.64 13.67 8.29
C ALA A 55 -14.77 15.02 9.01
N LYS A 56 -15.68 15.85 8.50
CA LYS A 56 -16.31 16.92 9.29
C LYS A 56 -17.70 16.43 9.67
#